data_AF-A0A939TCP4-F1
#
_entry.id   AF-A0A939TCP4-F1
#
_cell.length_a   1.000
_cell.length_b   1.000
_cell.length_c   1.000
_cell.angle_alpha   90.00
_cell.angle_beta   90.00
_cell.angle_gamma   90.00
#
_symmetry.space_group_name_H-M   'P 1'
#
loop_
_entity.id
_entity.type
_entity.pdbx_description
1 polymer ?
#
loop_
_entity_poly.entity_id
_entity_poly.type
_entity_poly.pdbx_seq_one_letter_code
_entity_poly.pdbx_strand_id
1 'polypeptide(L)'
;MAGVSPQRVAFDAARVLVAAAGSDLCWWVSGEVGRCLGPDFETRLLETRLRLQDEDAYFKEAGYWRAVLENVLRDRPELADELYRVIDPLLI
;
A
#
# COMPACT_ATOMS: atom_id res chain seq x y z
N MET A 1 -15.96 17.23 -9.79
CA MET A 1 -15.30 16.37 -8.78
C MET A 1 -13.81 16.50 -9.01
N ALA A 2 -13.05 17.04 -8.05
CA ALA A 2 -11.59 17.05 -8.16
C ALA A 2 -11.12 15.61 -8.00
N GLY A 3 -10.49 15.04 -9.03
CA GLY A 3 -9.98 13.67 -8.99
C GLY A 3 -8.87 13.54 -7.94
N VAL A 4 -8.77 12.37 -7.31
CA VAL A 4 -7.69 12.09 -6.36
C VAL A 4 -6.36 12.06 -7.12
N SER A 5 -5.35 12.78 -6.63
CA SER A 5 -4.03 12.80 -7.28
C SER A 5 -3.36 11.44 -7.12
N PRO A 6 -3.01 10.72 -8.21
CA PRO A 6 -2.39 9.40 -8.13
C PRO A 6 -1.08 9.40 -7.34
N GLN A 7 -0.30 10.47 -7.45
CA GLN A 7 0.96 10.65 -6.72
C GLN A 7 0.72 10.77 -5.21
N ARG A 8 -0.36 11.48 -4.82
CA ARG A 8 -0.72 11.61 -3.42
C ARG A 8 -1.23 10.28 -2.87
N VAL A 9 -2.05 9.55 -3.62
CA VAL A 9 -2.52 8.21 -3.23
C VAL A 9 -1.34 7.26 -3.06
N ALA A 10 -0.38 7.22 -3.99
CA ALA A 10 0.80 6.36 -3.85
C ALA A 10 1.59 6.66 -2.57
N PHE A 11 1.75 7.94 -2.24
CA PHE A 11 2.45 8.36 -1.02
C PHE A 11 1.71 7.94 0.25
N ASP A 12 0.41 8.23 0.34
CA ASP A 12 -0.41 7.93 1.51
C ASP A 12 -0.58 6.41 1.67
N ALA A 13 -0.86 5.70 0.58
CA ALA A 13 -0.97 4.25 0.56
C ALA A 13 0.30 3.57 1.05
N ALA A 14 1.48 3.97 0.55
CA ALA A 14 2.73 3.34 0.95
C ALA A 14 2.95 3.37 2.47
N ARG A 15 2.64 4.49 3.12
CA ARG A 15 2.78 4.64 4.57
C ARG A 15 1.77 3.79 5.33
N VAL A 16 0.52 3.78 4.88
CA VAL A 16 -0.56 2.99 5.48
C VAL A 16 -0.28 1.49 5.36
N LEU A 17 0.11 1.03 4.17
CA LEU A 17 0.38 -0.39 3.92
C LEU A 17 1.52 -0.90 4.80
N VAL A 18 2.62 -0.18 4.88
CA VAL A 18 3.77 -0.59 5.70
C VAL A 18 3.44 -0.51 7.19
N ALA A 19 2.70 0.50 7.63
CA ALA A 19 2.23 0.58 9.02
C ALA A 19 1.27 -0.58 9.36
N ALA A 20 0.35 -0.92 8.46
CA ALA A 20 -0.57 -2.04 8.64
C ALA A 20 0.15 -3.39 8.59
N ALA A 21 1.19 -3.54 7.78
CA ALA A 21 2.02 -4.74 7.72
C ALA A 21 2.69 -5.02 9.07
N GLY A 22 3.09 -3.97 9.80
CA GLY A 22 3.64 -4.06 11.15
C GLY A 22 2.60 -4.29 12.27
N SER A 23 1.30 -4.27 11.96
CA SER A 23 0.22 -4.41 12.95
C SER A 23 -0.62 -5.67 12.72
N ASP A 24 -1.60 -5.93 13.58
CA ASP A 24 -2.52 -7.07 13.42
C ASP A 24 -3.48 -6.90 12.23
N LEU A 25 -3.56 -5.69 11.64
CA LEU A 25 -4.36 -5.43 10.45
C LEU A 25 -3.74 -6.02 9.18
N CYS A 26 -2.49 -6.47 9.22
CA CYS A 26 -1.76 -6.97 8.04
C CYS A 26 -2.57 -8.01 7.25
N TRP A 27 -3.23 -8.96 7.91
CA TRP A 27 -3.98 -10.02 7.24
C TRP A 27 -5.17 -9.47 6.43
N TRP A 28 -5.90 -8.52 7.01
CA TRP A 28 -7.03 -7.90 6.33
C TRP A 28 -6.56 -7.01 5.18
N VAL A 29 -5.57 -6.14 5.43
CA VAL A 29 -5.04 -5.22 4.40
C VAL A 29 -4.40 -5.97 3.24
N SER A 30 -3.69 -7.07 3.49
CA SER A 30 -3.08 -7.89 2.42
C SER A 30 -4.14 -8.44 1.48
N GLY A 31 -5.27 -8.92 2.00
CA GLY A 31 -6.39 -9.40 1.19
C GLY A 31 -7.07 -8.28 0.39
N GLU A 32 -7.29 -7.10 0.98
CA GLU A 32 -7.88 -5.96 0.26
C GLU A 32 -6.96 -5.43 -0.85
N VAL A 33 -5.66 -5.33 -0.56
CA VAL A 33 -4.64 -4.96 -1.56
C VAL A 33 -4.55 -6.01 -2.66
N GLY A 34 -4.61 -7.30 -2.31
CA GLY A 34 -4.65 -8.41 -3.28
C GLY A 34 -5.83 -8.32 -4.23
N ARG A 35 -7.01 -7.97 -3.72
CA ARG A 35 -8.24 -7.77 -4.53
C ARG A 35 -8.12 -6.56 -5.45
N CYS A 36 -7.50 -5.47 -4.99
CA CYS A 36 -7.39 -4.23 -5.75
C CYS A 36 -6.25 -4.26 -6.79
N LEU A 37 -5.06 -4.70 -6.41
CA LEU A 37 -3.84 -4.60 -7.23
C LEU A 37 -3.38 -5.94 -7.81
N GLY A 38 -3.85 -7.05 -7.26
CA GLY A 38 -3.51 -8.42 -7.64
C GLY A 38 -2.76 -9.20 -6.55
N PRO A 39 -2.75 -10.55 -6.63
CA PRO A 39 -2.21 -11.43 -5.59
C PRO A 39 -0.69 -11.26 -5.35
N ASP A 40 0.05 -10.75 -6.33
CA ASP A 40 1.47 -10.43 -6.16
C ASP A 40 1.68 -9.32 -5.11
N PHE A 41 0.74 -8.38 -5.00
CA PHE A 41 0.80 -7.31 -3.99
C PHE A 41 0.42 -7.79 -2.60
N GLU A 42 -0.49 -8.76 -2.49
CA GLU A 42 -0.77 -9.46 -1.25
C GLU A 42 0.50 -10.14 -0.73
N THR A 43 1.15 -10.94 -1.57
CA THR A 43 2.41 -11.63 -1.24
C THR A 43 3.49 -10.65 -0.82
N ARG A 44 3.65 -9.55 -1.59
CA ARG A 44 4.63 -8.49 -1.30
C ARG A 44 4.41 -7.85 0.08
N LEU A 45 3.15 -7.68 0.51
CA LEU A 45 2.84 -7.08 1.80
C LEU A 45 3.14 -8.03 2.97
N LEU A 46 2.91 -9.33 2.77
CA LEU A 46 3.30 -10.36 3.72
C LEU A 46 4.83 -10.45 3.86
N GLU A 47 5.58 -10.31 2.77
CA GLU A 47 7.05 -10.20 2.84
C GLU A 47 7.50 -8.95 3.59
N THR A 48 6.85 -7.80 3.36
CA THR A 48 7.12 -6.57 4.12
C THR A 48 6.90 -6.81 5.62
N ARG A 49 5.83 -7.50 6.03
CA ARG A 49 5.63 -7.87 7.45
C ARG A 49 6.81 -8.66 8.00
N LEU A 50 7.30 -9.67 7.28
CA LEU A 50 8.44 -10.47 7.73
C LEU A 50 9.70 -9.61 7.90
N ARG A 51 9.98 -8.70 6.97
CA ARG A 51 11.13 -7.78 7.07
C ARG A 51 11.02 -6.81 8.24
N LEU A 52 9.82 -6.30 8.52
CA LEU A 52 9.59 -5.40 9.66
C LEU A 52 9.76 -6.09 11.03
N GLN A 53 9.74 -7.43 11.09
CA GLN A 53 9.99 -8.17 12.32
C GLN A 53 11.49 -8.35 12.62
N ASP A 54 12.33 -8.28 11.60
CA ASP A 54 13.76 -8.57 11.69
C ASP A 54 14.61 -7.29 11.79
N GLU A 55 14.18 -6.21 11.13
CA GLU A 55 14.92 -4.95 11.04
C GLU A 55 14.01 -3.71 11.23
N ASP A 56 14.57 -2.58 11.65
CA ASP A 56 13.92 -1.27 11.52
C ASP A 56 13.91 -0.83 10.05
N ALA A 57 13.01 -1.46 9.29
CA ALA A 57 12.92 -1.33 7.83
C ALA A 57 11.77 -0.42 7.37
N TYR A 58 11.07 0.27 8.29
CA TYR A 58 9.85 1.02 7.96
C TYR A 58 10.05 2.01 6.80
N PHE A 59 11.05 2.89 6.90
CA PHE A 59 11.27 3.93 5.88
C PHE A 59 11.73 3.34 4.53
N LYS A 60 12.50 2.25 4.57
CA LYS A 60 12.95 1.53 3.37
C LYS A 60 11.78 0.91 2.64
N GLU A 61 10.93 0.18 3.36
CA GLU A 61 9.73 -0.45 2.80
C GLU A 61 8.72 0.60 2.34
N ALA A 62 8.53 1.70 3.07
CA ALA A 62 7.63 2.78 2.65
C ALA A 62 8.12 3.47 1.37
N GLY A 63 9.43 3.71 1.23
CA GLY A 63 10.02 4.24 0.01
C GLY A 63 9.84 3.30 -1.19
N TYR A 64 10.03 1.99 -0.97
CA TYR A 64 9.82 0.96 -1.98
C TYR A 64 8.36 0.88 -2.43
N TRP A 65 7.42 0.79 -1.49
CA TRP A 65 5.99 0.74 -1.77
C TRP A 65 5.53 1.98 -2.53
N ARG A 66 6.03 3.17 -2.17
CA ARG A 66 5.73 4.40 -2.91
C ARG A 66 6.15 4.28 -4.37
N ALA A 67 7.39 3.88 -4.64
CA ALA A 67 7.88 3.75 -6.02
C ALA A 67 7.08 2.72 -6.83
N VAL A 68 6.76 1.58 -6.20
CA VAL A 68 5.93 0.53 -6.80
C VAL A 68 4.54 1.07 -7.14
N LEU A 69 3.87 1.73 -6.20
CA LEU A 69 2.52 2.28 -6.40
C LEU A 69 2.51 3.45 -7.40
N GLU A 70 3.52 4.31 -7.40
CA GLU A 70 3.66 5.37 -8.40
C GLU A 70 3.76 4.80 -9.83
N ASN A 71 4.44 3.67 -10.01
CA ASN A 71 4.49 2.99 -11.31
C ASN A 71 3.13 2.37 -11.66
N VAL A 72 2.50 1.65 -10.73
CA VAL A 72 1.18 1.04 -10.95
C VAL A 72 0.13 2.08 -11.32
N LEU A 73 0.08 3.19 -10.59
CA LEU A 73 -0.91 4.24 -10.82
C LEU A 73 -0.57 5.14 -12.02
N ARG A 74 0.69 5.13 -12.49
CA ARG A 74 1.05 5.73 -13.78
C ARG A 74 0.49 4.91 -14.94
N ASP A 75 0.56 3.58 -14.84
CA ASP A 75 0.12 2.67 -15.88
C ASP A 75 -1.40 2.45 -15.86
N ARG A 76 -2.00 2.47 -14.66
CA ARG A 76 -3.44 2.25 -14.39
C ARG A 76 -3.98 3.30 -13.42
N PRO A 77 -4.16 4.57 -13.86
CA PRO A 77 -4.60 5.66 -13.00
C PRO A 77 -5.98 5.45 -12.38
N GLU A 78 -6.85 4.65 -13.00
CA GLU A 78 -8.16 4.25 -12.48
C GLU A 78 -8.11 3.53 -11.13
N LEU A 79 -6.99 2.86 -10.82
CA LEU A 79 -6.79 2.17 -9.54
C LEU A 79 -6.55 3.14 -8.39
N ALA A 80 -6.33 4.44 -8.64
CA ALA A 80 -6.09 5.42 -7.60
C ALA A 80 -7.31 5.55 -6.67
N ASP A 81 -8.52 5.58 -7.24
CA ASP A 81 -9.75 5.69 -6.46
C ASP A 81 -10.05 4.39 -5.69
N GLU A 82 -9.77 3.23 -6.29
CA GLU A 82 -9.94 1.93 -5.63
C GLU A 82 -8.96 1.77 -4.46
N LEU A 83 -7.69 2.08 -4.68
CA LEU A 83 -6.67 2.02 -3.65
C LEU A 83 -6.95 3.05 -2.54
N TYR A 84 -7.43 4.24 -2.88
CA TYR A 84 -7.84 5.23 -1.89
C TYR A 84 -8.94 4.68 -0.97
N ARG A 85 -9.95 3.98 -1.50
CA ARG A 85 -11.00 3.37 -0.66
C ARG A 85 -10.49 2.31 0.31
N VAL A 86 -9.43 1.58 -0.06
CA VAL A 86 -8.81 0.59 0.82
C VAL A 86 -8.10 1.27 1.99
N ILE A 87 -7.43 2.41 1.74
CA ILE A 87 -6.58 3.06 2.75
C ILE A 87 -7.29 4.17 3.54
N ASP A 88 -8.35 4.78 3.00
CA ASP A 88 -9.07 5.90 3.62
C ASP A 88 -9.52 5.60 5.06
N PRO A 89 -10.05 4.41 5.39
CA PRO A 89 -10.39 4.06 6.77
C PRO A 89 -9.18 3.94 7.72
N LEU A 90 -7.96 3.89 7.17
CA LEU A 90 -6.71 3.70 7.89
C LEU A 90 -5.85 4.98 7.92
N LEU A 91 -6.31 6.08 7.31
CA LEU A 91 -5.69 7.39 7.44
C LEU A 91 -6.08 7.97 8.81
N ILE A 92 -5.13 7.95 9.75
CA ILE A 92 -5.28 8.49 11.12
C ILE A 92 -4.42 9.73 11.27
#